data_AF-A0A0P0L0H0-F1
#
_entry.id   AF-A0A0P0L0H0-F1
#
_cell.length_a   1.000
_cell.length_b   1.000
_cell.length_c   1.000
_cell.angle_alpha   90.00
_cell.angle_beta   90.00
_cell.angle_gamma   90.00
#
_symmetry.space_group_name_H-M   'P 1'
#
loop_
_entity.id
_entity.type
_entity.pdbx_description
1 polymer ?
#
loop_
_entity_poly.entity_id
_entity_poly.type
_entity_poly.pdbx_seq_one_letter_code
_entity_poly.pdbx_strand_id
1 'polypeptide(L)'
;MDQGGLLKAGDDGLHRYNVTAKINADLTQWLKFNYSTRFTRNDVWRPTSFNSSFYDQLGRATWPNMPVKDPNGYYTNNGWTNPVQNLVEGGKRNAQTDRLYQQASLVIEPIKNWITHVEFNYSIMNSSVKETSIPTYNHDVEGNLIDTHGTSYLYQDQTKENYLNLNIYSEYSQSFNNAHNAKVMLGFQTEDMKQEFSSTKKYGVMMGGCLILMSQPDWTDKVTPKRQKRVEMGKDGKRQVSSVA
;
A
#
# COMPACT_ATOMS: atom_id res chain seq x y z
N MET A 1 11.34 12.48 6.54
CA MET A 1 11.96 11.39 7.32
C MET A 1 12.60 10.46 6.31
N ASP A 2 13.86 10.16 6.51
CA ASP A 2 14.63 9.26 5.67
C ASP A 2 15.14 8.12 6.55
N GLN A 3 14.88 6.89 6.15
CA GLN A 3 15.24 5.70 6.87
C GLN A 3 15.79 4.64 5.91
N GLY A 4 17.08 4.37 6.02
CA GLY A 4 17.69 3.20 5.39
C GLY A 4 17.16 1.90 6.02
N GLY A 5 17.11 0.85 5.21
CA GLY A 5 16.72 -0.47 5.66
C GLY A 5 17.84 -1.23 6.37
N LEU A 6 17.55 -2.48 6.70
CA LEU A 6 18.46 -3.34 7.48
C LEU A 6 19.26 -4.30 6.59
N LEU A 7 18.99 -4.35 5.28
CA LEU A 7 19.73 -5.23 4.40
C LEU A 7 21.16 -4.73 4.26
N LYS A 8 22.11 -5.65 4.46
CA LYS A 8 23.52 -5.43 4.09
C LYS A 8 23.80 -5.77 2.64
N ALA A 9 23.09 -6.77 2.12
CA ALA A 9 23.15 -7.19 0.72
C ALA A 9 21.88 -6.70 0.03
N GLY A 10 22.00 -5.72 -0.85
CA GLY A 10 20.86 -5.06 -1.49
C GLY A 10 20.48 -3.74 -0.83
N ASP A 11 19.74 -2.93 -1.59
CA ASP A 11 19.32 -1.58 -1.20
C ASP A 11 17.83 -1.57 -0.85
N ASP A 12 17.51 -1.35 0.42
CA ASP A 12 16.15 -1.15 0.93
C ASP A 12 16.04 0.11 1.79
N GLY A 13 14.83 0.67 1.85
CA GLY A 13 14.57 1.83 2.68
C GLY A 13 13.19 2.47 2.48
N LEU A 14 13.00 3.57 3.20
CA LEU A 14 11.78 4.34 3.26
C LEU A 14 12.09 5.84 3.29
N HIS A 15 11.45 6.58 2.38
CA HIS A 15 11.28 8.02 2.51
C HIS A 15 9.83 8.32 2.85
N ARG A 16 9.62 9.17 3.87
CA ARG A 16 8.31 9.65 4.26
C ARG A 16 8.28 11.17 4.30
N TYR A 17 7.35 11.73 3.54
CA TYR A 17 7.03 13.15 3.49
C TYR A 17 5.68 13.37 4.13
N ASN A 18 5.59 14.32 5.06
CA ASN A 18 4.34 14.67 5.73
C ASN A 18 4.20 16.18 5.75
N VAL A 19 3.03 16.67 5.37
CA VAL A 19 2.66 18.07 5.53
C VAL A 19 1.29 18.11 6.19
N THR A 20 1.17 18.89 7.26
CA THR A 20 -0.08 19.05 7.99
C THR A 20 -0.33 20.53 8.16
N ALA A 21 -1.56 20.96 7.87
CA ALA A 21 -2.04 22.30 8.17
C ALA A 21 -3.33 22.20 8.98
N LYS A 22 -3.47 23.08 9.97
CA LYS A 22 -4.66 23.18 10.82
C LYS A 22 -5.08 24.63 10.90
N ILE A 23 -6.37 24.88 10.71
CA ILE A 23 -7.00 26.19 10.77
C ILE A 23 -8.16 26.06 11.74
N ASN A 24 -8.18 26.88 12.78
CA ASN A 24 -9.31 27.00 13.69
C ASN A 24 -9.76 28.45 13.65
N ALA A 25 -11.06 28.69 13.51
CA ALA A 25 -11.64 30.01 13.41
C ALA A 25 -12.93 30.07 14.21
N ASP A 26 -13.01 31.03 15.14
CA ASP A 26 -14.27 31.45 15.75
C ASP A 26 -14.92 32.45 14.80
N LEU A 27 -15.89 31.99 14.00
CA LEU A 27 -16.54 32.83 12.98
C LEU A 27 -17.53 33.81 13.64
N THR A 28 -18.22 33.34 14.68
CA THR A 28 -19.10 34.14 15.54
C THR A 28 -19.04 33.59 16.97
N GLN A 29 -19.74 34.22 17.92
CA GLN A 29 -19.87 33.68 19.29
C GLN A 29 -20.55 32.31 19.35
N TRP A 30 -21.32 31.94 18.32
CA TRP A 30 -22.12 30.71 18.26
C TRP A 30 -21.62 29.73 17.19
N LEU A 31 -20.58 30.07 16.41
CA LEU A 31 -20.09 29.25 15.30
C LEU A 31 -18.57 29.16 15.31
N LYS A 32 -18.07 27.94 15.49
CA LYS A 32 -16.65 27.60 15.37
C LYS A 32 -16.42 26.69 14.18
N PHE A 33 -15.39 26.99 13.41
CA PHE A 33 -14.96 26.20 12.27
C PHE A 33 -13.55 25.68 12.51
N ASN A 34 -13.37 24.38 12.33
CA ASN A 34 -12.07 23.72 12.39
C ASN A 34 -11.83 22.99 11.08
N TYR A 35 -10.64 23.16 10.52
CA TYR A 35 -10.22 22.48 9.31
C TYR A 35 -8.79 21.96 9.48
N SER A 36 -8.58 20.71 9.11
CA SER A 36 -7.29 20.04 9.17
C SER A 36 -7.06 19.28 7.87
N THR A 37 -5.93 19.53 7.23
CA THR A 37 -5.47 18.74 6.09
C THR A 37 -4.14 18.09 6.42
N ARG A 38 -3.98 16.84 5.97
CA ARG A 38 -2.73 16.09 6.10
C ARG A 38 -2.43 15.40 4.78
N PHE A 39 -1.28 15.71 4.22
CA PHE A 39 -0.71 14.97 3.11
C PHE A 39 0.43 14.08 3.61
N THR A 40 0.44 12.83 3.18
CA THR A 40 1.54 11.90 3.43
C THR A 40 1.94 11.20 2.14
N ARG A 41 3.22 11.22 1.79
CA ARG A 41 3.81 10.36 0.75
C ARG A 41 4.79 9.39 1.41
N ASN A 42 4.65 8.11 1.11
CA ASN A 42 5.62 7.08 1.45
C ASN A 42 6.22 6.49 0.18
N ASP A 43 7.53 6.57 0.05
CA ASP A 43 8.29 5.90 -1.00
C ASP A 43 9.08 4.78 -0.34
N VAL A 44 8.75 3.54 -0.65
CA VAL A 44 9.40 2.33 -0.14
C VAL A 44 10.11 1.65 -1.30
N TRP A 45 11.39 1.35 -1.14
CA TRP A 45 12.14 0.57 -2.11
C TRP A 45 12.78 -0.64 -1.44
N ARG A 46 12.91 -1.71 -2.21
CA ARG A 46 13.62 -2.93 -1.81
C ARG A 46 13.99 -3.77 -3.03
N PRO A 47 14.89 -4.75 -2.90
CA PRO A 47 15.05 -5.78 -3.92
C PRO A 47 13.74 -6.55 -4.15
N THR A 48 13.50 -6.99 -5.38
CA THR A 48 12.29 -7.73 -5.76
C THR A 48 12.17 -9.05 -4.98
N SER A 49 13.29 -9.74 -4.83
CA SER A 49 13.46 -10.98 -4.07
C SER A 49 13.28 -10.81 -2.55
N PHE A 50 13.36 -9.59 -2.01
CA PHE A 50 13.12 -9.32 -0.59
C PHE A 50 11.63 -9.32 -0.25
N ASN A 51 11.02 -10.50 -0.30
CA ASN A 51 9.60 -10.73 -0.03
C ASN A 51 9.39 -11.61 1.21
N SER A 52 8.14 -11.99 1.49
CA SER A 52 7.78 -12.79 2.66
C SER A 52 8.51 -14.13 2.76
N SER A 53 9.01 -14.67 1.65
CA SER A 53 9.72 -15.96 1.59
C SER A 53 11.24 -15.85 1.71
N PHE A 54 11.79 -14.62 1.77
CA PHE A 54 13.24 -14.41 1.73
C PHE A 54 13.97 -15.13 2.87
N TYR A 55 13.52 -14.97 4.12
CA TYR A 55 14.21 -15.55 5.28
C TYR A 55 14.04 -17.08 5.36
N ASP A 56 12.94 -17.63 4.84
CA ASP A 56 12.79 -19.09 4.68
C ASP A 56 13.85 -19.63 3.69
N GLN A 57 13.98 -18.98 2.54
CA GLN A 57 14.97 -19.36 1.54
C GLN A 57 16.40 -19.18 2.04
N LEU A 58 16.68 -18.09 2.78
CA LEU A 58 17.98 -17.83 3.37
C LEU A 58 18.39 -19.00 4.29
N GLY A 59 17.56 -19.36 5.27
CA GLY A 59 17.87 -20.46 6.18
C GLY A 59 18.05 -21.82 5.49
N ARG A 60 17.32 -22.06 4.39
CA ARG A 60 17.36 -23.34 3.66
C ARG A 60 18.51 -23.45 2.65
N ALA A 61 18.92 -22.33 2.06
CA ALA A 61 19.85 -22.28 0.93
C ALA A 61 21.24 -21.74 1.29
N THR A 62 21.44 -21.18 2.49
CA THR A 62 22.76 -20.69 2.95
C THR A 62 23.19 -21.43 4.21
N TRP A 63 23.86 -22.57 4.05
CA TRP A 63 24.45 -23.29 5.18
C TRP A 63 25.67 -22.55 5.73
N PRO A 64 25.96 -22.65 7.04
CA PRO A 64 27.06 -21.89 7.67
C PRO A 64 28.46 -22.17 7.10
N ASN A 65 28.65 -23.32 6.46
CA ASN A 65 29.90 -23.74 5.83
C ASN A 65 30.01 -23.32 4.35
N MET A 66 29.00 -22.66 3.79
CA MET A 66 29.02 -22.18 2.41
C MET A 66 29.46 -20.71 2.38
N PRO A 67 30.54 -20.38 1.65
CA PRO A 67 30.93 -18.98 1.49
C PRO A 67 29.89 -18.23 0.63
N VAL A 68 29.70 -16.94 0.87
CA VAL A 68 28.79 -16.11 0.06
C VAL A 68 29.31 -15.93 -1.36
N LYS A 69 30.65 -15.81 -1.49
CA LYS A 69 31.36 -15.67 -2.76
C LYS A 69 32.44 -16.73 -2.90
N ASP A 70 32.69 -17.15 -4.13
CA ASP A 70 33.79 -18.03 -4.48
C ASP A 70 35.14 -17.27 -4.53
N PRO A 71 36.29 -17.98 -4.67
CA PRO A 71 37.60 -17.33 -4.81
C PRO A 71 37.73 -16.41 -6.04
N ASN A 72 36.87 -16.56 -7.05
CA ASN A 72 36.83 -15.72 -8.25
C ASN A 72 35.99 -14.44 -8.04
N GLY A 73 35.31 -14.32 -6.89
CA GLY A 73 34.50 -13.16 -6.51
C GLY A 73 33.03 -13.21 -6.94
N TYR A 74 32.61 -14.31 -7.57
CA TYR A 74 31.22 -14.58 -7.95
C TYR A 74 30.42 -15.13 -6.78
N TYR A 75 29.09 -15.00 -6.82
CA TYR A 75 28.24 -15.59 -5.81
C TYR A 75 28.28 -17.12 -5.90
N THR A 76 28.47 -17.78 -4.76
CA THR A 76 28.63 -19.24 -4.70
C THR A 76 27.38 -19.94 -5.21
N ASN A 77 27.54 -20.82 -6.20
CA ASN A 77 26.45 -21.67 -6.65
C ASN A 77 26.09 -22.69 -5.56
N ASN A 78 24.84 -22.66 -5.10
CA ASN A 78 24.33 -23.59 -4.08
C ASN A 78 23.39 -24.67 -4.65
N GLY A 79 23.34 -24.81 -5.98
CA GLY A 79 22.53 -25.82 -6.67
C GLY A 79 21.02 -25.57 -6.64
N TRP A 80 20.55 -24.45 -6.07
CA TRP A 80 19.13 -24.13 -6.00
C TRP A 80 18.84 -22.64 -6.21
N THR A 81 18.63 -21.86 -5.14
CA THR A 81 18.38 -20.41 -5.19
C THR A 81 19.46 -19.69 -4.41
N ASN A 82 20.07 -18.66 -4.98
CA ASN A 82 21.02 -17.82 -4.28
C ASN A 82 20.32 -16.56 -3.72
N PRO A 83 19.82 -16.58 -2.47
CA PRO A 83 19.03 -15.48 -1.93
C PRO A 83 19.82 -14.18 -1.84
N VAL A 84 21.13 -14.24 -1.53
CA VAL A 84 21.98 -13.04 -1.40
C VAL A 84 22.26 -12.43 -2.78
N GLN A 85 22.58 -13.25 -3.78
CA GLN A 85 22.73 -12.78 -5.17
C GLN A 85 21.43 -12.14 -5.67
N ASN A 86 20.29 -12.79 -5.41
CA ASN A 86 18.99 -12.29 -5.82
C ASN A 86 18.63 -10.95 -5.18
N LEU A 87 19.15 -10.60 -4.00
CA LEU A 87 18.96 -9.28 -3.40
C LEU A 87 19.74 -8.18 -4.12
N VAL A 88 20.90 -8.53 -4.70
CA VAL A 88 21.79 -7.56 -5.34
C VAL A 88 21.49 -7.42 -6.83
N GLU A 89 21.21 -8.54 -7.51
CA GLU A 89 21.12 -8.61 -8.98
C GLU A 89 19.70 -8.90 -9.48
N GLY A 90 18.81 -9.40 -8.61
CA GLY A 90 17.47 -9.89 -9.00
C GLY A 90 16.41 -8.81 -9.30
N GLY A 91 16.82 -7.55 -9.36
CA GLY A 91 15.96 -6.40 -9.67
C GLY A 91 15.37 -5.69 -8.44
N LYS A 92 14.56 -4.66 -8.71
CA LYS A 92 14.07 -3.69 -7.70
C LYS A 92 12.54 -3.58 -7.72
N ARG A 93 11.98 -3.39 -6.53
CA ARG A 93 10.57 -3.06 -6.30
C ARG A 93 10.46 -1.73 -5.58
N ASN A 94 9.71 -0.80 -6.18
CA ASN A 94 9.39 0.50 -5.62
C ASN A 94 7.88 0.59 -5.40
N ALA A 95 7.46 1.05 -4.24
CA ALA A 95 6.07 1.33 -3.91
C ALA A 95 5.94 2.77 -3.42
N GLN A 96 5.09 3.54 -4.08
CA GLN A 96 4.73 4.89 -3.66
C GLN A 96 3.28 4.88 -3.17
N THR A 97 3.03 5.46 -1.99
CA THR A 97 1.67 5.64 -1.48
C THR A 97 1.46 7.08 -1.02
N ASP A 98 0.52 7.74 -1.69
CA ASP A 98 0.06 9.08 -1.38
C ASP A 98 -1.26 9.01 -0.64
N ARG A 99 -1.37 9.74 0.46
CA ARG A 99 -2.64 9.93 1.18
C ARG A 99 -2.88 11.39 1.43
N LEU A 100 -4.08 11.85 1.08
CA LEU A 100 -4.58 13.17 1.40
C LEU A 100 -5.79 13.02 2.32
N TYR A 101 -5.70 13.60 3.51
CA TYR A 101 -6.78 13.67 4.48
C TYR A 101 -7.32 15.10 4.51
N GLN A 102 -8.63 15.22 4.50
CA GLN A 102 -9.38 16.46 4.62
C GLN A 102 -10.41 16.29 5.74
N GLN A 103 -10.31 17.11 6.76
CA GLN A 103 -11.21 17.08 7.90
C GLN A 103 -11.75 18.49 8.13
N ALA A 104 -13.06 18.62 8.13
CA ALA A 104 -13.75 19.87 8.45
C ALA A 104 -14.74 19.58 9.59
N SER A 105 -14.82 20.49 10.56
CA SER A 105 -15.73 20.41 11.67
C SER A 105 -16.37 21.77 11.92
N LEU A 106 -17.68 21.77 12.12
CA LEU A 106 -18.45 22.91 12.59
C LEU A 106 -19.01 22.60 13.97
N VAL A 107 -18.84 23.53 14.89
CA VAL A 107 -19.48 23.52 16.21
C VAL A 107 -20.41 24.72 16.27
N ILE A 108 -21.69 24.44 16.44
CA ILE A 108 -22.77 25.43 16.32
C ILE A 108 -23.54 25.46 17.64
N GLU A 109 -23.50 26.58 18.35
CA GLU A 109 -24.19 26.81 19.63
C GLU A 109 -25.10 28.05 19.55
N PRO A 110 -26.23 27.99 18.83
CA PRO A 110 -27.12 29.15 18.65
C PRO A 110 -27.87 29.50 19.95
N ILE A 111 -28.10 28.50 20.81
CA ILE A 111 -28.72 28.64 22.12
C ILE A 111 -27.73 28.04 23.13
N LYS A 112 -27.51 28.74 24.25
CA LYS A 112 -26.56 28.30 25.28
C LYS A 112 -26.86 26.87 25.72
N ASN A 113 -25.82 26.05 25.80
CA ASN A 113 -25.86 24.63 26.15
C ASN A 113 -26.58 23.72 25.14
N TRP A 114 -26.93 24.22 23.94
CA TRP A 114 -27.37 23.41 22.81
C TRP A 114 -26.32 23.46 21.71
N ILE A 115 -25.51 22.41 21.64
CA ILE A 115 -24.35 22.35 20.74
C ILE A 115 -24.61 21.32 19.65
N THR A 116 -24.48 21.73 18.40
CA THR A 116 -24.52 20.85 17.23
C THR A 116 -23.13 20.72 16.64
N HIS A 117 -22.70 19.48 16.42
CA HIS A 117 -21.46 19.10 15.80
C HIS A 117 -21.73 18.55 14.40
N VAL A 118 -21.01 19.08 13.42
CA VAL A 118 -20.99 18.56 12.05
C VAL A 118 -19.54 18.26 11.72
N GLU A 119 -19.23 16.99 11.47
CA GLU A 119 -17.88 16.49 11.20
C GLU A 119 -17.85 15.83 9.83
N PHE A 120 -17.04 16.38 8.94
CA PHE A 120 -16.82 15.89 7.59
C PHE A 120 -15.38 15.42 7.45
N ASN A 121 -15.20 14.15 7.13
CA ASN A 121 -13.92 13.51 6.90
C ASN A 121 -13.89 12.93 5.49
N TYR A 122 -12.85 13.28 4.72
CA TYR A 122 -12.62 12.72 3.40
C TYR A 122 -11.14 12.37 3.23
N SER A 123 -10.86 11.18 2.70
CA SER A 123 -9.49 10.79 2.38
C SER A 123 -9.37 10.13 1.02
N ILE A 124 -8.30 10.47 0.32
CA ILE A 124 -7.89 9.82 -0.93
C ILE A 124 -6.57 9.09 -0.66
N MET A 125 -6.47 7.83 -1.05
CA MET A 125 -5.21 7.11 -1.16
C MET A 125 -4.96 6.76 -2.62
N ASN A 126 -3.75 7.04 -3.11
CA ASN A 126 -3.24 6.51 -4.37
C ASN A 126 -1.97 5.72 -4.07
N SER A 127 -1.93 4.45 -4.46
CA SER A 127 -0.76 3.60 -4.35
C SER A 127 -0.34 3.12 -5.73
N SER A 128 0.96 3.09 -5.99
CA SER A 128 1.52 2.48 -7.19
C SER A 128 2.75 1.68 -6.86
N VAL A 129 2.80 0.44 -7.33
CA VAL A 129 3.98 -0.41 -7.30
C VAL A 129 4.57 -0.50 -8.69
N LYS A 130 5.90 -0.40 -8.78
CA LYS A 130 6.68 -0.76 -9.96
C LYS A 130 7.73 -1.77 -9.54
N GLU A 131 7.76 -2.91 -10.22
CA GLU A 131 8.63 -4.02 -9.90
C GLU A 131 9.30 -4.53 -11.17
N THR A 132 10.60 -4.78 -11.07
CA THR A 132 11.41 -5.40 -12.13
C THR A 132 12.08 -6.63 -11.55
N SER A 133 11.97 -7.75 -12.26
CA SER A 133 12.69 -8.98 -11.96
C SER A 133 13.60 -9.31 -13.13
N ILE A 134 14.88 -9.52 -12.82
CA ILE A 134 15.91 -9.90 -13.78
C ILE A 134 16.50 -11.24 -13.32
N PRO A 135 16.72 -12.21 -14.22
CA PRO A 135 17.37 -13.45 -13.86
C PRO A 135 18.80 -13.21 -13.37
N THR A 136 19.20 -14.01 -12.40
CA THR A 136 20.58 -14.07 -11.89
C THR A 136 21.25 -15.33 -12.39
N TYR A 137 22.56 -15.25 -12.65
CA TYR A 137 23.31 -16.32 -13.28
C TYR A 137 24.49 -16.74 -12.43
N ASN A 138 24.72 -18.05 -12.37
CA ASN A 138 25.91 -18.61 -11.73
C ASN A 138 27.09 -18.57 -12.70
N HIS A 139 28.29 -18.74 -12.16
CA HIS A 139 29.52 -18.83 -12.94
C HIS A 139 30.21 -20.18 -12.68
N ASP A 140 30.90 -20.72 -13.69
CA ASP A 140 31.76 -21.88 -13.53
C ASP A 140 33.15 -21.48 -12.96
N VAL A 141 34.03 -22.47 -12.77
CA VAL A 141 35.38 -22.25 -12.24
C VAL A 141 36.26 -21.38 -13.13
N GLU A 142 35.96 -21.33 -14.43
CA GLU A 142 36.66 -20.50 -15.43
C GLU A 142 36.04 -19.10 -15.55
N GLY A 143 34.91 -18.85 -14.86
CA GLY A 143 34.19 -17.58 -14.88
C GLY A 143 33.16 -17.46 -16.01
N ASN A 144 32.85 -18.54 -16.73
CA ASN A 144 31.81 -18.52 -17.75
C ASN A 144 30.41 -18.55 -17.12
N LEU A 145 29.46 -17.87 -17.75
CA LEU A 145 28.06 -17.86 -17.32
C LEU A 145 27.41 -19.25 -17.48
N ILE A 146 26.80 -19.73 -16.41
CA ILE A 146 25.89 -20.86 -16.43
C ILE A 146 24.47 -20.30 -16.63
N ASP A 147 24.00 -20.28 -17.88
CA ASP A 147 22.67 -19.79 -18.22
C ASP A 147 21.58 -20.73 -17.72
N THR A 148 20.90 -20.32 -16.65
CA THR A 148 19.79 -21.06 -16.04
C THR A 148 18.45 -20.83 -16.75
N HIS A 149 18.44 -20.11 -17.89
CA HIS A 149 17.25 -19.75 -18.66
C HIS A 149 16.19 -19.05 -17.79
N GLY A 150 16.66 -18.21 -16.86
CA GLY A 150 15.78 -17.50 -15.95
C GLY A 150 14.85 -16.52 -16.68
N THR A 151 13.64 -16.36 -16.16
CA THR A 151 12.64 -15.45 -16.74
C THR A 151 12.75 -14.05 -16.14
N SER A 152 12.51 -13.03 -16.97
CA SER A 152 12.43 -11.62 -16.53
C SER A 152 11.00 -11.11 -16.62
N TYR A 153 10.64 -10.15 -15.77
CA TYR A 153 9.36 -9.48 -15.86
C TYR A 153 9.39 -8.02 -15.38
N LEU A 154 8.44 -7.26 -15.90
CA LEU A 154 8.01 -5.97 -15.36
C LEU A 154 6.60 -6.12 -14.82
N TYR A 155 6.37 -5.59 -13.63
CA TYR A 155 5.07 -5.55 -12.99
C TYR A 155 4.76 -4.13 -12.52
N GLN A 156 3.54 -3.69 -12.77
CA GLN A 156 3.03 -2.43 -12.25
C GLN A 156 1.61 -2.63 -11.75
N ASP A 157 1.31 -2.05 -10.59
CA ASP A 157 -0.05 -1.91 -10.10
C ASP A 157 -0.37 -0.46 -9.73
N GLN A 158 -1.67 -0.19 -9.69
CA GLN A 158 -2.24 1.03 -9.17
C GLN A 158 -3.47 0.71 -8.34
N THR A 159 -3.55 1.29 -7.14
CA THR A 159 -4.72 1.24 -6.27
C THR A 159 -5.15 2.66 -5.93
N LYS A 160 -6.44 2.95 -6.08
CA LYS A 160 -7.04 4.21 -5.65
C LYS A 160 -8.16 3.92 -4.67
N GLU A 161 -8.15 4.59 -3.53
CA GLU A 161 -9.22 4.54 -2.54
C GLU A 161 -9.73 5.93 -2.26
N ASN A 162 -11.05 6.09 -2.20
CA ASN A 162 -11.72 7.29 -1.71
C ASN A 162 -12.61 6.86 -0.53
N TYR A 163 -12.43 7.50 0.61
CA TYR A 163 -13.21 7.26 1.82
C TYR A 163 -13.85 8.56 2.28
N LEU A 164 -15.15 8.49 2.58
CA LEU A 164 -15.97 9.59 3.08
C LEU A 164 -16.61 9.14 4.40
N ASN A 165 -16.53 9.98 5.42
CA ASN A 165 -17.25 9.83 6.68
C ASN A 165 -17.90 11.17 7.03
N LEU A 166 -19.21 11.13 7.30
CA LEU A 166 -19.99 12.27 7.77
C LEU A 166 -20.64 11.89 9.10
N ASN A 167 -20.38 12.68 10.13
CA ASN A 167 -20.97 12.51 11.45
C ASN A 167 -21.64 13.83 11.88
N ILE A 168 -22.92 13.76 12.26
CA ILE A 168 -23.70 14.92 12.68
C ILE A 168 -24.44 14.54 13.95
N TYR A 169 -24.21 15.28 15.03
CA TYR A 169 -24.92 15.07 16.28
C TYR A 169 -25.17 16.39 16.99
N SER A 170 -26.22 16.42 17.80
CA SER A 170 -26.59 17.56 18.61
C SER A 170 -26.79 17.12 20.03
N GLU A 171 -26.32 17.94 20.95
CA GLU A 171 -26.44 17.71 22.38
C GLU A 171 -27.04 18.92 23.08
N TYR A 172 -27.90 18.65 24.05
CA TYR A 172 -28.45 19.64 24.95
C TYR A 172 -28.16 19.23 26.39
N SER A 173 -27.57 20.14 27.16
CA SER A 173 -27.27 19.93 28.58
C SER A 173 -27.94 20.98 29.45
N GLN A 174 -28.54 20.55 30.57
CA GLN A 174 -29.18 21.44 31.52
C GLN A 174 -28.85 21.01 32.96
N SER A 175 -28.54 22.01 33.81
CA SER A 175 -28.32 21.83 35.24
C SER A 175 -29.53 22.35 36.02
N PHE A 176 -30.06 21.54 36.92
CA PHE A 176 -31.20 21.88 37.78
C PHE A 176 -30.73 22.02 39.23
N ASN A 177 -30.99 23.19 39.83
CA ASN A 177 -30.69 23.50 41.24
C ASN A 177 -29.24 23.20 41.68
N ASN A 178 -28.27 23.21 40.76
CA ASN A 178 -26.88 22.78 41.01
C ASN A 178 -26.74 21.37 41.65
N ALA A 179 -27.78 20.55 41.60
CA ALA A 179 -27.84 19.22 42.22
C ALA A 179 -28.08 18.10 41.21
N HIS A 180 -28.71 18.41 40.07
CA HIS A 180 -28.99 17.46 39.00
C HIS A 180 -28.51 17.99 37.65
N ASN A 181 -27.88 17.13 36.85
CA ASN A 181 -27.42 17.45 35.50
C ASN A 181 -28.03 16.45 34.52
N ALA A 182 -28.66 16.93 33.47
CA ALA A 182 -29.19 16.09 32.39
C ALA A 182 -28.51 16.47 31.07
N LYS A 183 -28.17 15.46 30.26
CA LYS A 183 -27.66 15.62 28.90
C LYS A 183 -28.37 14.67 27.98
N VAL A 184 -28.88 15.18 26.86
CA VAL A 184 -29.46 14.38 25.78
C VAL A 184 -28.66 14.60 24.51
N MET A 185 -28.48 13.54 23.73
CA MET A 185 -27.76 13.57 22.46
C MET A 185 -28.55 12.79 21.41
N LEU A 186 -28.64 13.35 20.20
CA LEU A 186 -29.13 12.64 19.02
C LEU A 186 -28.23 12.92 17.83
N GLY A 187 -28.08 11.94 16.93
CA GLY A 187 -27.21 12.11 15.78
C GLY A 187 -27.31 11.00 14.75
N PHE A 188 -26.57 11.17 13.67
CA PHE A 188 -26.47 10.28 12.53
C PHE A 188 -25.03 10.25 12.02
N GLN A 189 -24.59 9.07 11.57
CA GLN A 189 -23.29 8.87 10.93
C GLN A 189 -23.46 8.04 9.66
N THR A 190 -22.69 8.37 8.63
CA THR A 190 -22.61 7.59 7.38
C THR A 190 -21.18 7.51 6.87
N GLU A 191 -20.87 6.41 6.20
CA GLU A 191 -19.56 6.11 5.63
C GLU A 191 -19.68 5.51 4.23
N ASP A 192 -18.79 5.91 3.33
CA ASP A 192 -18.67 5.34 1.98
C ASP A 192 -17.19 5.13 1.64
N MET A 193 -16.88 3.96 1.07
CA MET A 193 -15.53 3.60 0.64
C MET A 193 -15.58 3.04 -0.78
N LYS A 194 -14.81 3.65 -1.68
CA LYS A 194 -14.66 3.19 -3.07
C LYS A 194 -13.21 2.89 -3.35
N GLN A 195 -12.96 1.68 -3.85
CA GLN A 195 -11.63 1.21 -4.20
C GLN A 195 -11.59 0.77 -5.67
N GLU A 196 -10.53 1.18 -6.36
CA GLU A 196 -10.20 0.78 -7.72
C GLU A 196 -8.80 0.17 -7.73
N PHE A 197 -8.62 -0.90 -8.50
CA PHE A 197 -7.35 -1.61 -8.64
C PHE A 197 -7.11 -1.97 -10.10
N SER A 198 -5.87 -1.77 -10.57
CA SER A 198 -5.40 -2.27 -11.86
C SER A 198 -3.97 -2.78 -11.73
N SER A 199 -3.63 -3.78 -12.55
CA SER A 199 -2.26 -4.27 -12.64
C SER A 199 -1.92 -4.73 -14.04
N THR A 200 -0.63 -4.76 -14.35
CA THR A 200 -0.09 -5.21 -15.63
C THR A 200 1.23 -5.91 -15.37
N LYS A 201 1.41 -7.07 -15.99
CA LYS A 201 2.66 -7.84 -15.94
C LYS A 201 3.09 -8.20 -17.36
N LYS A 202 4.36 -7.95 -17.68
CA LYS A 202 4.96 -8.31 -18.96
C LYS A 202 6.23 -9.12 -18.71
N TYR A 203 6.39 -10.23 -19.42
CA TYR A 203 7.59 -11.06 -19.39
C TYR A 203 8.53 -10.75 -20.56
N GLY A 204 9.78 -11.18 -20.46
CA GLY A 204 10.75 -11.09 -21.55
C GLY A 204 11.30 -9.67 -21.72
N VAL A 205 11.85 -9.12 -20.65
CA VAL A 205 12.59 -7.85 -20.67
C VAL A 205 13.91 -8.05 -21.41
N MET A 206 14.15 -7.29 -22.47
CA MET A 206 15.42 -7.28 -23.20
C MET A 206 16.39 -6.29 -22.54
N MET A 207 17.55 -6.76 -22.12
CA MET A 207 18.63 -5.92 -21.56
C MET A 207 19.82 -5.94 -22.52
N GLY A 208 20.17 -4.76 -23.06
CA GLY A 208 21.44 -4.51 -23.79
C GLY A 208 21.88 -5.57 -24.80
N GLY A 209 21.23 -5.67 -25.96
CA GLY A 209 21.71 -6.45 -27.11
C GLY A 209 21.72 -7.98 -26.95
N CYS A 210 21.50 -8.51 -25.75
CA CYS A 210 21.38 -9.94 -25.52
C CYS A 210 19.90 -10.35 -25.65
N LEU A 211 19.60 -11.09 -26.71
CA LEU A 211 18.30 -11.70 -26.94
C LEU A 211 18.13 -12.88 -25.97
N ILE A 212 17.50 -12.66 -24.82
CA ILE A 212 17.05 -13.78 -23.97
C ILE A 212 15.79 -14.35 -24.62
N LEU A 213 15.97 -15.34 -25.50
CA LEU A 213 14.87 -16.10 -26.10
C LEU A 213 14.19 -16.94 -25.03
N MET A 214 12.93 -16.61 -24.71
CA MET A 214 12.04 -17.55 -24.02
C MET A 214 11.28 -18.39 -25.05
N SER A 215 11.29 -19.72 -24.88
CA SER A 215 10.25 -20.56 -25.47
C SER A 215 8.92 -20.22 -24.80
N GLN A 216 7.96 -19.72 -25.57
CA GLN A 216 6.60 -19.49 -25.11
C GLN A 216 5.87 -20.85 -25.08
N PRO A 217 5.28 -21.29 -23.96
CA PRO A 217 4.16 -22.21 -24.04
C PRO A 217 2.94 -21.42 -24.55
N ASP A 218 2.28 -21.99 -25.55
CA ASP A 218 1.10 -21.51 -26.24
C ASP A 218 -0.14 -21.48 -25.34
N TRP A 219 -0.31 -20.38 -24.59
CA TRP A 219 -1.56 -20.11 -23.88
C TRP A 219 -2.37 -19.06 -24.65
N THR A 220 -3.29 -19.53 -25.48
CA THR A 220 -4.39 -18.71 -25.99
C THR A 220 -5.38 -18.42 -24.86
N ASP A 221 -5.12 -17.39 -24.05
CA ASP A 221 -6.09 -16.94 -23.05
C ASP A 221 -7.05 -15.90 -23.65
N LYS A 222 -8.31 -16.33 -23.76
CA LYS A 222 -9.46 -15.48 -24.08
C LYS A 222 -9.59 -14.38 -23.04
N VAL A 223 -9.56 -13.13 -23.49
CA VAL A 223 -10.00 -11.98 -22.70
C VAL A 223 -11.46 -12.19 -22.32
N THR A 224 -11.72 -12.52 -21.05
CA THR A 224 -13.06 -12.52 -20.47
C THR A 224 -13.23 -11.24 -19.65
N PRO A 225 -14.17 -10.35 -19.99
CA PRO A 225 -14.44 -9.17 -19.17
C PRO A 225 -15.15 -9.62 -17.89
N LYS A 226 -14.53 -9.42 -16.72
CA LYS A 226 -15.20 -9.64 -15.43
C LYS A 226 -16.25 -8.53 -15.22
N ARG A 227 -17.51 -8.95 -15.14
CA ARG A 227 -18.70 -8.14 -14.80
C ARG A 227 -18.46 -7.27 -13.56
N GLN A 228 -18.80 -5.98 -13.66
CA GLN A 228 -18.99 -5.09 -12.52
C GLN A 228 -20.05 -5.68 -11.57
N LYS A 229 -19.68 -5.88 -10.29
CA LYS A 229 -20.67 -6.11 -9.23
C LYS A 229 -21.12 -4.76 -8.69
N ARG A 230 -22.37 -4.39 -8.98
CA ARG A 230 -23.09 -3.33 -8.27
C ARG A 230 -23.60 -3.92 -6.96
N VAL A 231 -23.23 -3.34 -5.83
CA VAL A 231 -23.83 -3.63 -4.52
C VAL A 231 -24.89 -2.57 -4.27
N GLU A 232 -26.16 -2.95 -4.30
CA GLU A 232 -27.25 -2.10 -3.81
C GLU A 232 -27.56 -2.46 -2.36
N MET A 233 -27.70 -1.45 -1.50
CA MET A 233 -28.11 -1.63 -0.11
C MET A 233 -29.63 -1.91 -0.05
N GLY A 234 -30.00 -3.11 0.40
CA GLY A 234 -31.37 -3.44 0.79
C GLY A 234 -31.72 -2.79 2.13
N LYS A 235 -32.98 -2.36 2.28
CA LYS A 235 -33.50 -1.55 3.41
C LYS A 235 -33.51 -2.22 4.79
N ASP A 236 -33.12 -3.48 4.92
CA ASP A 236 -33.05 -4.17 6.22
C ASP A 236 -31.64 -4.74 6.41
N GLY A 237 -30.85 -4.14 7.32
CA GLY A 237 -29.41 -4.32 7.48
C GLY A 237 -28.92 -5.73 7.86
N LYS A 238 -29.09 -6.73 6.99
CA LYS A 238 -28.43 -8.04 7.09
C LYS A 238 -27.76 -8.41 5.77
N ARG A 239 -26.46 -8.72 5.82
CA ARG A 239 -25.69 -9.27 4.70
C ARG A 239 -26.21 -10.68 4.36
N GLN A 240 -26.71 -10.87 3.14
CA GLN A 240 -26.77 -12.20 2.53
C GLN A 240 -25.77 -12.27 1.38
N VAL A 241 -24.94 -13.31 1.41
CA VAL A 241 -24.09 -13.71 0.29
C VAL A 241 -24.71 -14.98 -0.27
N SER A 242 -25.26 -14.92 -1.48
CA SER A 242 -25.57 -16.13 -2.25
C SER A 242 -24.52 -16.31 -3.34
N SER A 243 -23.93 -17.52 -3.37
CA SER A 243 -23.14 -18.01 -4.50
C SER A 243 -24.07 -18.71 -5.47
N VAL A 244 -23.95 -18.41 -6.75
CA VAL A 244 -24.45 -19.29 -7.83
C VAL A 244 -23.24 -19.63 -8.69
N ALA A 245 -23.15 -20.92 -9.05
CA ALA A 245 -22.10 -21.57 -9.82
C ALA A 245 -21.76 -20.88 -11.14
#